data_AF-X1DYT1-F1
#
_entry.id   AF-X1DYT1-F1
#
_cell.length_a   1.000
_cell.length_b   1.000
_cell.length_c   1.000
_cell.angle_alpha   90.00
_cell.angle_beta   90.00
_cell.angle_gamma   90.00
#
_symmetry.space_group_name_H-M   'P 1'
#
loop_
_entity.id
_entity.type
_entity.pdbx_description
1 polymer ?
#
loop_
_entity_poly.entity_id
_entity_poly.type
_entity_poly.pdbx_seq_one_letter_code
_entity_poly.pdbx_strand_id
1 'polypeptide(L)'
;MRWLLLAGIPGILLSGLVQEGSKLVPVVVYWWRTGRYIDPKLGLAIGAVAGAGFGIFEAQWAHNTIFASGWTWEAVQTGGVMALAGFWERFFAVAAHTAFTALAGYGLARGWGWQFYLIASFLHAFLNYSTVLTQFGLLSSLQLEIFVAVVAVLATTWALWLRWREPS
;
A
#
# COMPACT_ATOMS: atom_id res chain seq x y z
N MET A 1 -27.83 -1.20 -6.93
CA MET A 1 -26.49 -1.83 -6.83
C MET A 1 -25.55 -1.55 -8.01
N ARG A 2 -25.99 -1.53 -9.29
CA ARG A 2 -25.10 -1.26 -10.45
C ARG A 2 -24.21 -0.01 -10.38
N TRP A 3 -24.61 1.01 -9.62
CA TRP A 3 -23.86 2.26 -9.47
C TRP A 3 -22.67 2.17 -8.50
N LEU A 4 -22.56 1.14 -7.65
CA LEU A 4 -21.48 1.04 -6.65
C LEU A 4 -20.09 1.02 -7.27
N LEU A 5 -19.93 0.33 -8.40
CA LEU A 5 -18.67 0.30 -9.14
C LEU A 5 -18.24 1.71 -9.54
N LEU A 6 -19.16 2.54 -10.04
CA LEU A 6 -18.87 3.91 -10.46
C LEU A 6 -18.78 4.89 -9.29
N ALA A 7 -19.67 4.75 -8.31
CA ALA A 7 -19.76 5.63 -7.14
C ALA A 7 -18.62 5.42 -6.14
N GLY A 8 -17.99 4.25 -6.11
CA GLY A 8 -16.82 3.97 -5.29
C GLY A 8 -15.53 4.64 -5.80
N ILE A 9 -15.46 4.94 -7.11
CA ILE A 9 -14.24 5.46 -7.74
C ILE A 9 -13.78 6.79 -7.10
N PRO A 10 -14.62 7.83 -6.94
CA PRO A 10 -14.16 9.10 -6.39
C PRO A 10 -13.61 8.96 -4.96
N GLY A 11 -14.29 8.19 -4.11
CA GLY A 11 -13.85 7.97 -2.72
C GLY A 11 -12.53 7.21 -2.62
N ILE A 12 -12.35 6.20 -3.47
CA ILE A 12 -11.12 5.40 -3.50
C ILE A 12 -9.94 6.20 -4.06
N LEU A 13 -10.16 6.98 -5.11
CA LEU A 13 -9.11 7.86 -5.65
C LEU A 13 -8.72 8.95 -4.63
N LEU A 14 -9.70 9.57 -3.99
CA LEU A 14 -9.45 10.61 -2.99
C LEU A 14 -8.68 10.06 -1.79
N SER A 15 -9.08 8.90 -1.27
CA SER A 15 -8.38 8.26 -0.15
C SER A 15 -6.95 7.88 -0.52
N GLY A 16 -6.71 7.31 -1.72
CA GLY A 16 -5.37 7.00 -2.20
C GLY A 16 -4.47 8.24 -2.27
N LEU A 17 -4.96 9.34 -2.86
CA LEU A 17 -4.22 10.61 -2.91
C LEU A 17 -3.86 11.14 -1.52
N VAL A 18 -4.83 11.18 -0.60
CA VAL A 18 -4.63 11.70 0.76
C VAL A 18 -3.64 10.83 1.54
N GLN A 19 -3.78 9.51 1.47
CA GLN A 19 -2.92 8.59 2.20
C GLN A 19 -1.48 8.60 1.65
N GLU A 20 -1.29 8.52 0.34
CA GLU A 20 0.05 8.61 -0.24
C GLU A 20 0.70 9.98 0.00
N GLY A 21 -0.10 11.06 -0.02
CA GLY A 21 0.38 12.40 0.30
C GLY A 21 0.89 12.49 1.74
N SER A 22 0.13 11.94 2.68
CA SER A 22 0.46 11.89 4.11
C SER A 22 1.73 11.07 4.36
N LYS A 23 1.88 9.93 3.69
CA LYS A 23 3.08 9.08 3.76
C LYS A 23 4.34 9.76 3.20
N LEU A 24 4.20 10.67 2.25
CA LEU A 24 5.34 11.36 1.64
C LEU A 24 5.87 12.52 2.49
N VAL A 25 5.13 12.98 3.51
CA VAL A 25 5.52 14.11 4.36
C VAL A 25 6.94 13.98 4.92
N PRO A 26 7.37 12.85 5.51
CA PRO A 26 8.75 12.70 6.00
C PRO A 26 9.81 12.86 4.90
N VAL A 27 9.53 12.35 3.70
CA VAL A 27 10.44 12.47 2.55
C VAL A 27 10.56 13.92 2.10
N VAL A 28 9.42 14.62 1.96
CA VAL A 28 9.38 16.03 1.53
C VAL A 28 10.06 16.93 2.55
N VAL A 29 9.80 16.72 3.85
CA VAL A 29 10.43 17.50 4.94
C VAL A 29 11.95 17.30 4.92
N TYR A 30 12.43 16.06 4.78
CA TYR A 30 13.86 15.79 4.72
C TYR A 30 14.48 16.42 3.46
N TRP A 31 13.86 16.23 2.29
CA TRP A 31 14.28 16.85 1.03
C TRP A 31 14.36 18.38 1.10
N TRP A 32 13.39 19.05 1.73
CA TRP A 32 13.46 20.50 1.94
C TRP A 32 14.60 20.91 2.86
N ARG A 33 14.84 20.18 3.95
CA ARG A 33 15.92 20.47 4.90
C ARG A 33 17.31 20.25 4.31
N THR A 34 17.44 19.43 3.28
CA THR A 34 18.71 19.20 2.56
C THR A 34 18.85 20.05 1.29
N GLY A 35 18.16 21.19 1.22
CA GLY A 35 18.29 22.11 0.09
C GLY A 35 17.66 21.60 -1.21
N ARG A 36 16.59 20.78 -1.10
CA ARG A 36 15.91 20.15 -2.23
C ARG A 36 16.78 19.18 -3.01
N TYR A 37 17.71 18.53 -2.32
CA TYR A 37 18.56 17.51 -2.91
C TYR A 37 18.71 16.31 -1.96
N ILE A 38 18.38 15.12 -2.46
CA ILE A 38 18.63 13.84 -1.78
C ILE A 38 19.05 12.81 -2.83
N ASP A 39 19.93 11.89 -2.43
CA ASP A 39 20.25 10.73 -3.27
C ASP A 39 19.00 9.86 -3.51
N PRO A 40 18.78 9.30 -4.71
CA PRO A 40 17.62 8.45 -4.97
C PRO A 40 17.49 7.20 -4.10
N LYS A 41 18.60 6.60 -3.65
CA LYS A 41 18.57 5.46 -2.72
C LYS A 41 18.19 5.92 -1.31
N LEU A 42 18.57 7.13 -0.91
CA LEU A 42 18.07 7.74 0.31
C LEU A 42 16.57 8.06 0.21
N GLY A 43 16.10 8.56 -0.93
CA GLY A 43 14.67 8.75 -1.21
C GLY A 43 13.86 7.45 -1.09
N LEU A 44 14.36 6.35 -1.66
CA LEU A 44 13.79 5.00 -1.47
C LEU A 44 13.72 4.62 0.02
N ALA A 45 14.79 4.83 0.77
CA ALA A 45 14.88 4.40 2.17
C ALA A 45 13.92 5.18 3.07
N ILE A 46 13.89 6.52 2.97
CA ILE A 46 12.98 7.35 3.77
C ILE A 46 11.53 7.03 3.41
N GLY A 47 11.24 6.88 2.11
CA GLY A 47 9.92 6.50 1.63
C GLY A 47 9.48 5.13 2.15
N ALA A 48 10.37 4.13 2.13
CA ALA A 48 10.11 2.80 2.66
C ALA A 48 9.79 2.84 4.16
N VAL A 49 10.56 3.58 4.96
CA VAL A 49 10.32 3.70 6.41
C VAL A 49 8.99 4.39 6.69
N ALA A 50 8.68 5.48 5.98
CA ALA A 50 7.40 6.19 6.15
C ALA A 50 6.21 5.31 5.73
N GLY A 51 6.33 4.61 4.60
CA GLY A 51 5.33 3.67 4.11
C GLY A 51 5.11 2.49 5.06
N ALA A 52 6.18 1.89 5.58
CA ALA A 52 6.13 0.82 6.57
C ALA A 52 5.43 1.27 7.85
N GLY A 53 5.76 2.46 8.36
CA GLY A 53 5.10 3.03 9.54
C GLY A 53 3.58 3.11 9.36
N PHE A 54 3.11 3.72 8.27
CA PHE A 54 1.69 3.79 7.95
C PHE A 54 1.05 2.41 7.77
N GLY A 55 1.69 1.52 7.01
CA GLY A 55 1.19 0.17 6.79
C GLY A 55 1.05 -0.63 8.09
N ILE A 56 2.01 -0.50 9.01
CA ILE A 56 1.97 -1.14 10.34
C ILE A 56 0.81 -0.57 11.16
N PHE A 57 0.58 0.74 11.14
CA PHE A 57 -0.58 1.34 11.83
C PHE A 57 -1.90 0.79 11.29
N GLU A 58 -2.06 0.67 9.97
CA GLU A 58 -3.26 0.08 9.39
C GLU A 58 -3.42 -1.41 9.69
N ALA A 59 -2.33 -2.17 9.63
CA ALA A 59 -2.33 -3.58 10.02
C ALA A 59 -2.72 -3.76 11.48
N GLN A 60 -2.19 -2.92 12.37
CA GLN A 60 -2.52 -2.94 13.78
C GLN A 60 -4.00 -2.63 14.02
N TRP A 61 -4.55 -1.61 13.35
CA TRP A 61 -5.97 -1.29 13.42
C TRP A 61 -6.84 -2.47 12.93
N ALA A 62 -6.51 -3.06 11.79
CA ALA A 62 -7.26 -4.19 11.23
C ALA A 62 -7.18 -5.44 12.11
N HIS A 63 -6.00 -5.78 12.63
CA HIS A 63 -5.83 -6.90 13.57
C HIS A 63 -6.65 -6.68 14.84
N ASN A 64 -6.67 -5.47 15.38
CA ASN A 64 -7.53 -5.15 16.52
C ASN A 64 -9.01 -5.39 16.20
N THR A 65 -9.49 -5.01 15.01
CA THR A 65 -10.85 -5.31 14.58
C THR A 65 -11.11 -6.82 14.48
N ILE A 66 -10.16 -7.59 13.95
CA ILE A 66 -10.26 -9.07 13.86
C ILE A 66 -10.31 -9.70 15.26
N PHE A 67 -9.47 -9.27 16.19
CA PHE A 67 -9.51 -9.79 17.55
C PHE A 67 -10.79 -9.36 18.28
N ALA A 68 -11.23 -8.11 18.10
CA ALA A 68 -12.46 -7.61 18.70
C ALA A 68 -13.72 -8.29 18.16
N SER A 69 -13.69 -8.85 16.94
CA SER A 69 -14.80 -9.64 16.38
C SER A 69 -14.84 -11.08 16.89
N GLY A 70 -13.94 -11.46 17.82
CA GLY A 70 -13.93 -12.77 18.47
C GLY A 70 -13.06 -13.81 17.77
N TRP A 71 -12.06 -13.40 16.99
CA TRP A 71 -11.13 -14.34 16.37
C TRP A 71 -10.37 -15.18 17.41
N THR A 72 -10.32 -16.49 17.19
CA THR A 72 -9.59 -17.46 18.02
C THR A 72 -8.95 -18.55 17.17
N TRP A 73 -8.11 -19.40 17.75
CA TRP A 73 -7.60 -20.59 17.07
C TRP A 73 -8.70 -21.60 16.70
N GLU A 74 -9.81 -21.63 17.44
CA GLU A 74 -10.98 -22.44 17.09
C GLU A 74 -11.61 -21.97 15.76
N ALA A 75 -11.59 -20.67 15.48
CA ALA A 75 -12.04 -20.13 14.19
C ALA A 75 -11.21 -20.68 13.02
N VAL A 76 -9.92 -20.93 13.23
CA VAL A 76 -9.05 -21.57 12.21
C VAL A 76 -9.35 -23.07 12.09
N GLN A 77 -9.61 -23.76 13.20
CA GLN A 77 -9.98 -25.18 13.17
C GLN A 77 -11.31 -25.43 12.45
N THR A 78 -12.26 -24.51 12.59
CA THR A 78 -13.61 -24.61 12.02
C THR A 78 -13.71 -24.02 10.62
N GLY A 79 -13.15 -22.82 10.39
CA GLY A 79 -13.20 -22.08 9.13
C GLY A 79 -12.01 -22.32 8.20
N GLY A 80 -11.02 -23.10 8.65
CA GLY A 80 -9.80 -23.39 7.91
C GLY A 80 -8.89 -22.17 7.72
N VAL A 81 -8.03 -22.24 6.70
CA VAL A 81 -7.02 -21.19 6.42
C VAL A 81 -7.63 -19.83 6.08
N MET A 82 -8.89 -19.77 5.65
CA MET A 82 -9.56 -18.51 5.35
C MET A 82 -9.79 -17.66 6.60
N ALA A 83 -9.81 -18.26 7.79
CA ALA A 83 -9.81 -17.50 9.05
C ALA A 83 -8.54 -16.66 9.26
N LEU A 84 -7.46 -16.93 8.51
CA LEU A 84 -6.22 -16.17 8.53
C LEU A 84 -6.14 -15.08 7.44
N ALA A 85 -7.16 -14.97 6.57
CA ALA A 85 -7.12 -14.09 5.40
C ALA A 85 -6.81 -12.63 5.77
N GLY A 86 -7.47 -12.08 6.79
CA GLY A 86 -7.21 -10.71 7.24
C GLY A 86 -5.78 -10.46 7.72
N PHE A 87 -5.10 -11.46 8.29
CA PHE A 87 -3.69 -11.33 8.68
C PHE A 87 -2.76 -11.42 7.47
N TRP A 88 -3.08 -12.31 6.54
CA TRP A 88 -2.36 -12.49 5.29
C TRP A 88 -2.42 -11.22 4.43
N GLU A 89 -3.62 -10.68 4.24
CA GLU A 89 -3.86 -9.45 3.51
C GLU A 89 -3.05 -8.29 4.09
N ARG A 90 -3.07 -8.11 5.42
CA ARG A 90 -2.34 -7.03 6.10
C ARG A 90 -0.82 -7.17 5.94
N PHE A 91 -0.27 -8.38 5.92
CA PHE A 91 1.15 -8.59 5.64
C PHE A 91 1.54 -8.02 4.26
N PHE A 92 0.75 -8.30 3.23
CA PHE A 92 1.00 -7.77 1.89
C PHE A 92 0.66 -6.29 1.76
N ALA A 93 -0.37 -5.80 2.46
CA ALA A 93 -0.69 -4.38 2.51
C ALA A 93 0.46 -3.56 3.10
N VAL A 94 1.10 -4.02 4.18
CA VAL A 94 2.31 -3.38 4.73
C VAL A 94 3.43 -3.32 3.69
N ALA A 95 3.68 -4.43 2.98
CA ALA A 95 4.67 -4.47 1.92
C ALA A 95 4.33 -3.50 0.77
N ALA A 96 3.06 -3.42 0.37
CA ALA A 96 2.57 -2.49 -0.64
C ALA A 96 2.77 -1.03 -0.21
N HIS A 97 2.36 -0.65 1.00
CA HIS A 97 2.56 0.71 1.54
C HIS A 97 4.04 1.08 1.56
N THR A 98 4.90 0.17 2.02
CA THR A 98 6.35 0.33 2.03
C THR A 98 6.88 0.60 0.62
N ALA A 99 6.49 -0.23 -0.35
CA ALA A 99 6.96 -0.13 -1.72
C ALA A 99 6.46 1.14 -2.44
N PHE A 100 5.17 1.46 -2.34
CA PHE A 100 4.58 2.62 -3.02
C PHE A 100 5.22 3.92 -2.55
N THR A 101 5.41 4.07 -1.24
CA THR A 101 6.02 5.28 -0.68
C THR A 101 7.54 5.31 -0.94
N ALA A 102 8.23 4.16 -0.99
CA ALA A 102 9.61 4.11 -1.46
C ALA A 102 9.75 4.61 -2.91
N LEU A 103 8.90 4.14 -3.81
CA LEU A 103 8.85 4.57 -5.21
C LEU A 103 8.56 6.08 -5.32
N ALA A 104 7.59 6.59 -4.55
CA ALA A 104 7.31 8.02 -4.48
C ALA A 104 8.53 8.84 -4.02
N GLY A 105 9.24 8.36 -2.99
CA GLY A 105 10.46 9.00 -2.51
C GLY A 105 11.61 8.96 -3.51
N TYR A 106 11.77 7.86 -4.26
CA TYR A 106 12.70 7.75 -5.38
C TYR A 106 12.41 8.79 -6.47
N GLY A 107 11.14 8.89 -6.87
CA GLY A 107 10.72 9.83 -7.91
C GLY A 107 10.97 11.28 -7.50
N LEU A 108 10.65 11.63 -6.25
CA LEU A 108 10.96 12.96 -5.71
C LEU A 108 12.45 13.28 -5.78
N ALA A 109 13.31 12.33 -5.37
CA ALA A 109 14.77 12.47 -5.44
C ALA A 109 15.31 12.66 -6.87
N ARG A 110 14.63 12.10 -7.88
CA ARG A 110 14.98 12.25 -9.30
C ARG A 110 14.35 13.48 -9.97
N GLY A 111 13.63 14.32 -9.23
CA GLY A 111 12.91 15.48 -9.75
C GLY A 111 11.56 15.15 -10.41
N TRP A 112 11.08 13.92 -10.30
CA TRP A 112 9.81 13.42 -10.85
C TRP A 112 8.76 13.19 -9.75
N GLY A 113 8.78 14.06 -8.74
CA GLY A 113 8.03 13.86 -7.49
C GLY A 113 6.54 13.71 -7.72
N TRP A 114 5.92 14.56 -8.54
CA TRP A 114 4.48 14.49 -8.78
C TRP A 114 4.08 13.27 -9.61
N GLN A 115 4.90 12.84 -10.59
CA GLN A 115 4.61 11.66 -11.40
C GLN A 115 4.60 10.40 -10.54
N PHE A 116 5.64 10.19 -9.74
CA PHE A 116 5.73 9.02 -8.87
C PHE A 116 4.73 9.08 -7.71
N TYR A 117 4.37 10.27 -7.23
CA TYR A 117 3.25 10.43 -6.29
C TYR A 117 1.92 9.97 -6.91
N LEU A 118 1.62 10.36 -8.14
CA LEU A 118 0.40 9.92 -8.82
C LEU A 118 0.41 8.42 -9.12
N ILE A 119 1.57 7.85 -9.48
CA ILE A 119 1.72 6.39 -9.66
C ILE A 119 1.44 5.66 -8.34
N ALA A 120 2.05 6.09 -7.24
CA ALA A 120 1.82 5.51 -5.92
C ALA A 120 0.33 5.61 -5.53
N SER A 121 -0.28 6.77 -5.74
CA SER A 121 -1.70 7.02 -5.42
C SER A 121 -2.63 6.13 -6.26
N PHE A 122 -2.30 5.95 -7.53
CA PHE A 122 -3.02 5.04 -8.41
C PHE A 122 -2.87 3.58 -7.97
N LEU A 123 -1.66 3.12 -7.65
CA LEU A 123 -1.43 1.74 -7.17
C LEU A 123 -2.19 1.46 -5.87
N HIS A 124 -2.23 2.44 -4.96
CA HIS A 124 -3.03 2.38 -3.76
C HIS A 124 -4.52 2.26 -4.09
N ALA A 125 -5.05 3.16 -4.91
CA ALA A 125 -6.45 3.13 -5.32
C ALA A 125 -6.81 1.83 -6.04
N PHE A 126 -5.91 1.31 -6.87
CA PHE A 126 -6.05 0.05 -7.58
C PHE A 126 -6.17 -1.15 -6.63
N LEU A 127 -5.33 -1.20 -5.59
CA LEU A 127 -5.47 -2.18 -4.50
C LEU A 127 -6.83 -2.02 -3.80
N ASN A 128 -7.19 -0.82 -3.36
CA ASN A 128 -8.42 -0.60 -2.61
C ASN A 128 -9.68 -0.89 -3.44
N TYR A 129 -9.64 -0.68 -4.75
CA TYR A 129 -10.77 -0.96 -5.64
C TYR A 129 -11.10 -2.46 -5.72
N SER A 130 -10.15 -3.35 -5.44
CA SER A 130 -10.43 -4.79 -5.32
C SER A 130 -11.47 -5.11 -4.24
N THR A 131 -11.57 -4.29 -3.18
CA THR A 131 -12.59 -4.43 -2.13
C THR A 131 -14.00 -4.18 -2.68
N VAL A 132 -14.15 -3.19 -3.58
CA VAL A 132 -15.43 -2.89 -4.25
C VAL A 132 -15.82 -4.03 -5.19
N LEU A 133 -14.85 -4.59 -5.92
CA LEU A 133 -15.09 -5.76 -6.77
C LEU A 133 -15.55 -6.97 -5.96
N THR A 134 -14.97 -7.16 -4.77
CA THR A 134 -15.36 -8.23 -3.84
C THR A 134 -16.76 -8.01 -3.27
N GLN A 135 -17.09 -6.77 -2.86
CA GLN A 135 -18.44 -6.40 -2.41
C GLN A 135 -19.51 -6.61 -3.49
N PHE A 136 -19.12 -6.52 -4.77
CA PHE A 136 -20.01 -6.78 -5.90
C PHE A 136 -20.04 -8.26 -6.34
N GLY A 137 -19.30 -9.14 -5.64
CA GLY A 137 -19.21 -10.56 -5.95
C GLY A 137 -18.40 -10.89 -7.21
N LEU A 138 -17.64 -9.94 -7.75
CA LEU A 138 -16.78 -10.16 -8.93
C LEU A 138 -15.44 -10.81 -8.57
N LEU A 139 -14.99 -10.62 -7.33
CA LEU A 139 -13.85 -11.33 -6.76
C LEU A 139 -14.31 -12.10 -5.53
N SER A 140 -13.85 -13.35 -5.40
CA SER A 140 -13.92 -14.07 -4.13
C SER A 140 -12.88 -13.52 -3.15
N SER A 141 -13.04 -13.80 -1.85
CA SER A 141 -12.05 -13.42 -0.84
C SER A 141 -10.66 -13.95 -1.18
N LEU A 142 -10.55 -15.21 -1.62
CA LEU A 142 -9.27 -15.79 -2.02
C LEU A 142 -8.65 -15.05 -3.23
N GLN A 143 -9.45 -14.66 -4.22
CA GLN A 143 -8.96 -13.91 -5.36
C GLN A 143 -8.48 -12.51 -4.98
N LEU A 144 -9.16 -11.85 -4.04
CA LEU A 144 -8.70 -10.59 -3.45
C LEU A 144 -7.33 -10.76 -2.77
N GLU A 145 -7.16 -11.78 -1.93
CA GLU A 145 -5.88 -12.05 -1.26
C GLU A 145 -4.72 -12.23 -2.25
N ILE A 146 -4.94 -13.03 -3.29
CA ILE A 146 -3.95 -13.27 -4.35
C ILE A 146 -3.65 -11.97 -5.10
N PHE A 147 -4.68 -11.18 -5.43
CA PHE A 147 -4.52 -9.91 -6.12
C PHE A 147 -3.67 -8.92 -5.32
N VAL A 148 -3.97 -8.75 -4.03
CA VAL A 148 -3.20 -7.87 -3.14
C VAL A 148 -1.75 -8.33 -3.05
N ALA A 149 -1.53 -9.63 -2.86
CA ALA A 149 -0.19 -10.20 -2.77
C ALA A 149 0.63 -9.99 -4.05
N VAL A 150 0.03 -10.22 -5.23
CA VAL A 150 0.71 -10.03 -6.53
C VAL A 150 1.12 -8.56 -6.72
N VAL A 151 0.21 -7.61 -6.50
CA VAL A 151 0.50 -6.19 -6.67
C VAL A 151 1.60 -5.74 -5.69
N ALA A 152 1.53 -6.18 -4.43
CA ALA A 152 2.54 -5.90 -3.43
C ALA A 152 3.92 -6.43 -3.86
N VAL A 153 4.02 -7.70 -4.26
CA VAL A 153 5.28 -8.31 -4.70
C VAL A 153 5.86 -7.60 -5.92
N LEU A 154 5.04 -7.24 -6.90
CA LEU A 154 5.50 -6.51 -8.09
C LEU A 154 6.06 -5.13 -7.72
N ALA A 155 5.36 -4.37 -6.89
CA ALA A 155 5.81 -3.05 -6.46
C ALA A 155 7.06 -3.12 -5.57
N THR A 156 7.13 -4.08 -4.65
CA THR A 156 8.32 -4.32 -3.84
C THR A 156 9.50 -4.69 -4.74
N THR A 157 9.31 -5.60 -5.70
CA THR A 157 10.35 -5.98 -6.66
C THR A 157 10.85 -4.77 -7.43
N TRP A 158 9.96 -3.88 -7.88
CA TRP A 158 10.34 -2.65 -8.55
C TRP A 158 11.18 -1.74 -7.65
N ALA A 159 10.74 -1.48 -6.42
CA ALA A 159 11.48 -0.65 -5.46
C ALA A 159 12.87 -1.21 -5.15
N LEU A 160 12.95 -2.53 -4.95
CA LEU A 160 14.20 -3.26 -4.72
C LEU A 160 15.13 -3.20 -5.93
N TRP A 161 14.60 -3.40 -7.13
CA TRP A 161 15.38 -3.26 -8.36
C TRP A 161 15.98 -1.85 -8.50
N LEU A 162 15.20 -0.80 -8.20
CA LEU A 162 15.71 0.58 -8.18
C LEU A 162 16.80 0.80 -7.12
N ARG A 163 16.76 0.07 -6.00
CA ARG A 163 17.76 0.17 -4.92
C ARG A 163 19.11 -0.42 -5.31
N TRP A 164 19.11 -1.52 -6.05
CA TRP A 164 20.32 -2.28 -6.41
C TRP A 164 20.84 -2.05 -7.81
N ARG A 165 20.04 -1.52 -8.73
CA ARG A 165 20.56 -1.16 -10.06
C ARG A 165 21.65 -0.10 -9.94
N GLU A 166 22.60 -0.16 -10.86
CA GLU A 166 23.62 0.89 -10.98
C GLU A 166 22.96 2.22 -11.37
N PRO A 167 23.42 3.35 -10.81
CA PRO A 167 22.93 4.65 -11.24
C PRO A 167 23.37 4.90 -12.69
N SER A 168 22.40 5.11 -13.58
CA SER A 168 22.62 5.69 -14.92
C SER A 168 22.99 7.16 -14.80
#